data_AF-A0A955U6A5-F1
#
_entry.id   AF-A0A955U6A5-F1
#
_cell.length_a   1.000
_cell.length_b   1.000
_cell.length_c   1.000
_cell.angle_alpha   90.00
_cell.angle_beta   90.00
_cell.angle_gamma   90.00
#
_symmetry.space_group_name_H-M   'P 1'
#
loop_
_entity.id
_entity.type
_entity.pdbx_description
1 polymer ?
#
loop_
_entity_poly.entity_id
_entity_poly.type
_entity_poly.pdbx_seq_one_letter_code
_entity_poly.pdbx_strand_id
1 'polypeptide(L)'
;MAREGGGGPLRALIFLALAIGAGSFSLVMLYKLITSYQMKIDEAKRPEDTVMVIVAARDLYQGVTITEEDLYAVQIPPKFLPEGVFLSPEHVVGRIPRERILANEFVRADRLADPESGVGLNAIIPRGMRAISINITDGAALSGFLNPGNYVDVLV
;
A
#
# COMPACT_ATOMS: atom_id res chain seq x y z
N MET A 1 -33.01 45.10 67.81
CA MET A 1 -33.64 44.73 66.52
C MET A 1 -32.70 45.18 65.41
N ALA A 2 -31.82 44.29 64.96
CA ALA A 2 -30.84 44.57 63.91
C ALA A 2 -31.45 44.25 62.55
N ARG A 3 -31.39 45.19 61.61
CA ARG A 3 -31.66 44.95 60.18
C ARG A 3 -30.46 45.47 59.39
N GLU A 4 -29.66 44.52 58.90
CA GLU A 4 -28.49 44.72 58.07
C GLU A 4 -28.88 45.37 56.74
N GLY A 5 -28.52 46.65 56.60
CA GLY A 5 -28.59 47.39 55.34
C GLY A 5 -27.18 47.74 54.90
N GLY A 6 -26.78 47.29 53.71
CA GLY A 6 -25.54 47.75 53.07
C GLY A 6 -24.83 46.67 52.28
N GLY A 7 -25.14 46.56 50.98
CA GLY A 7 -24.38 45.67 50.08
C GLY A 7 -24.96 45.43 48.68
N GLY A 8 -26.12 46.01 48.34
CA GLY A 8 -26.83 45.75 47.07
C GLY A 8 -26.04 46.03 45.77
N PRO A 9 -25.54 47.26 45.54
CA PRO A 9 -24.94 47.62 44.25
C PRO A 9 -23.54 47.04 44.05
N LEU A 10 -22.75 46.92 45.13
CA LEU A 10 -21.40 46.36 45.06
C LEU A 10 -21.43 44.85 44.77
N ARG A 11 -22.37 44.11 45.38
CA ARG A 11 -22.57 42.70 45.08
C ARG A 11 -23.02 42.50 43.65
N ALA A 12 -23.95 43.33 43.15
CA ALA A 12 -24.40 43.27 41.76
C ALA A 12 -23.25 43.51 40.76
N LEU A 13 -22.36 44.46 41.03
CA LEU A 13 -21.16 44.70 40.21
C LEU A 13 -20.19 43.52 40.21
N ILE A 14 -19.98 42.88 41.36
CA ILE A 14 -19.13 41.68 41.47
C ILE A 14 -19.74 40.52 40.67
N PHE A 15 -21.05 40.30 40.77
CA PHE A 15 -21.74 39.27 39.99
C PHE A 15 -21.65 39.54 38.48
N LEU A 16 -21.80 40.79 38.05
CA LEU A 16 -21.68 41.17 36.64
C LEU A 16 -20.26 40.94 36.10
N ALA A 17 -19.23 41.36 36.85
CA ALA A 17 -17.84 41.15 36.46
C ALA A 17 -17.48 39.65 36.38
N LEU A 18 -18.00 38.84 37.31
CA LEU A 18 -17.77 37.39 37.33
C LEU A 18 -18.47 36.69 36.15
N ALA A 19 -19.69 37.11 35.80
CA ALA A 19 -20.43 36.59 34.66
C ALA A 19 -19.71 36.89 33.33
N ILE A 20 -19.20 38.13 33.17
CA ILE A 20 -18.41 38.50 32.00
C ILE A 20 -17.11 37.69 31.96
N GLY A 21 -16.41 37.56 33.09
CA GLY A 21 -15.17 36.78 33.17
C GLY A 21 -15.38 35.30 32.82
N ALA A 22 -16.43 34.67 33.33
CA ALA A 22 -16.79 33.29 32.99
C ALA A 22 -17.17 33.13 31.52
N GLY A 23 -17.92 34.09 30.96
CA GLY A 23 -18.27 34.12 29.53
C GLY A 23 -17.05 34.26 28.63
N SER A 24 -16.14 35.20 28.94
CA SER A 24 -14.88 35.37 28.21
C SER A 24 -13.98 34.14 28.32
N PHE A 25 -13.88 33.52 29.50
CA PHE A 25 -13.10 32.31 29.71
C PHE A 25 -13.65 31.12 28.89
N SER A 26 -14.98 30.93 28.91
CA SER A 26 -15.68 29.91 28.13
C SER A 26 -15.45 30.11 26.62
N LEU A 27 -15.56 31.36 26.14
CA LEU A 27 -15.33 31.69 24.73
C LEU A 27 -13.89 31.41 24.30
N VAL A 28 -12.89 31.76 25.11
CA VAL A 28 -11.48 31.48 24.82
C VAL A 28 -11.19 29.97 24.81
N MET A 29 -11.76 29.22 25.74
CA MET A 29 -11.62 27.75 25.76
C MET A 29 -12.27 27.09 24.54
N LEU A 30 -13.48 27.51 24.19
CA LEU A 30 -14.18 27.02 23.00
C LEU A 30 -13.39 27.35 21.73
N TYR A 31 -12.89 28.58 21.61
CA TYR A 31 -12.06 29.01 20.49
C TYR A 31 -10.80 28.15 20.37
N LYS A 32 -10.05 27.96 21.46
CA LYS A 32 -8.85 27.10 21.48
C LYS A 32 -9.15 25.66 21.09
N LEU A 33 -10.27 25.11 21.58
CA LEU A 33 -10.69 23.75 21.26
C LEU A 33 -10.98 23.63 19.75
N ILE A 34 -11.78 24.53 19.19
CA ILE A 34 -12.13 24.54 17.75
C ILE A 34 -10.88 24.69 16.88
N THR A 35 -9.96 25.61 17.22
CA THR A 35 -8.70 25.79 16.47
C THR A 35 -7.83 24.54 16.52
N SER A 36 -7.78 23.84 17.66
CA SER A 36 -7.01 22.59 17.77
C SER A 36 -7.56 21.45 16.91
N TYR A 37 -8.89 21.39 16.73
CA TYR A 37 -9.52 20.44 15.82
C TYR A 37 -9.32 20.83 14.35
N GLN A 38 -9.42 22.12 14.03
CA GLN A 38 -9.14 22.64 12.69
C GLN A 38 -7.72 22.32 12.25
N MET A 39 -6.70 22.54 13.10
CA MET A 39 -5.31 22.20 12.77
C MET A 39 -5.11 20.71 12.45
N LYS A 40 -5.74 19.80 13.20
CA LYS A 40 -5.66 18.35 12.94
C LYS A 40 -6.36 17.95 11.64
N ILE A 41 -7.48 18.61 11.33
CA ILE A 41 -8.22 18.39 10.09
C ILE A 41 -7.42 18.93 8.90
N ASP A 42 -6.79 20.09 9.03
CA ASP A 42 -5.98 20.70 7.98
C ASP A 42 -4.69 19.91 7.73
N GLU A 43 -4.08 19.36 8.79
CA GLU A 43 -2.94 18.45 8.68
C GLU A 43 -3.31 17.13 7.99
N ALA A 44 -4.47 16.55 8.31
CA ALA A 44 -4.99 15.36 7.61
C ALA A 44 -5.42 15.61 6.16
N LYS A 45 -5.71 16.87 5.81
CA LYS A 45 -6.04 17.31 4.45
C LYS A 45 -4.83 17.71 3.63
N ARG A 46 -3.63 17.78 4.22
CA ARG A 46 -2.43 18.03 3.43
C ARG A 46 -2.29 16.88 2.43
N PRO A 47 -2.18 17.17 1.12
CA PRO A 47 -1.89 16.12 0.15
C PRO A 47 -0.55 15.50 0.56
N GLU A 48 -0.59 14.22 0.91
CA GLU A 48 0.63 13.45 1.16
C GLU A 48 1.42 13.38 -0.14
N ASP A 49 2.75 13.45 -0.06
CA ASP A 49 3.60 13.24 -1.22
C ASP A 49 3.32 11.84 -1.78
N THR A 50 2.73 11.78 -2.97
CA THR A 50 2.45 10.54 -3.69
C THR A 50 3.53 10.26 -4.72
N VAL A 51 3.74 8.99 -5.01
CA VAL A 51 4.58 8.56 -6.14
C VAL A 51 3.75 7.75 -7.12
N MET A 52 4.11 7.82 -8.40
CA MET A 52 3.50 6.98 -9.42
C MET A 52 4.08 5.57 -9.34
N VAL A 53 3.20 4.58 -9.32
CA VAL A 53 3.56 3.16 -9.21
C VAL A 53 2.79 2.34 -10.23
N ILE A 54 3.47 1.34 -10.79
CA ILE A 54 2.92 0.47 -11.82
C ILE A 54 2.15 -0.70 -11.20
N VAL A 55 0.94 -0.89 -11.72
CA VAL A 55 -0.03 -1.92 -11.32
C VAL A 55 -0.52 -2.67 -12.56
N ALA A 56 -0.90 -3.92 -12.35
CA ALA A 56 -1.40 -4.78 -13.42
C ALA A 56 -2.84 -4.42 -13.81
N ALA A 57 -3.09 -4.04 -15.06
CA ALA A 57 -4.41 -3.71 -15.58
C ALA A 57 -5.33 -4.94 -15.71
N ARG A 58 -4.74 -6.11 -15.88
CA ARG A 58 -5.40 -7.42 -15.92
C ARG A 58 -4.52 -8.48 -15.28
N ASP A 59 -5.04 -9.70 -15.17
CA ASP A 59 -4.24 -10.83 -14.69
C ASP A 59 -3.07 -11.10 -15.65
N LEU A 60 -1.85 -11.07 -15.12
CA LEU A 60 -0.62 -11.41 -15.84
C LEU A 60 -0.25 -12.85 -15.53
N TYR A 61 -0.18 -13.68 -16.56
CA TYR A 61 0.12 -15.10 -16.42
C TYR A 61 1.61 -15.37 -16.48
N GLN A 62 2.04 -16.40 -15.75
CA GLN A 62 3.41 -16.89 -15.78
C GLN A 62 3.85 -17.23 -17.21
N GLY A 63 5.07 -16.84 -17.59
CA GLY A 63 5.65 -17.16 -18.89
C GLY A 63 5.16 -16.30 -20.06
N VAL A 64 4.19 -15.40 -19.84
CA VAL A 64 3.68 -14.47 -20.84
C VAL A 64 4.41 -13.13 -20.73
N THR A 65 4.86 -12.60 -21.87
CA THR A 65 5.51 -11.29 -21.91
C THR A 65 4.53 -10.16 -21.61
N ILE A 66 4.91 -9.26 -20.71
CA ILE A 66 4.10 -8.09 -20.33
C ILE A 66 4.19 -7.02 -21.42
N THR A 67 3.04 -6.47 -21.83
CA THR A 67 2.96 -5.32 -22.76
C THR A 67 2.56 -4.03 -22.03
N GLU A 68 2.57 -2.89 -22.71
CA GLU A 68 2.11 -1.63 -22.12
C GLU A 68 0.62 -1.66 -21.74
N GLU A 69 -0.20 -2.38 -22.51
CA GLU A 69 -1.65 -2.53 -22.31
C GLU A 69 -1.99 -3.34 -21.04
N ASP A 70 -1.03 -4.11 -20.55
CA ASP A 70 -1.14 -4.91 -19.33
C ASP A 70 -0.96 -4.08 -18.05
N LEU A 71 -0.58 -2.81 -18.18
CA LEU A 71 -0.11 -1.98 -17.08
C LEU A 71 -0.84 -0.65 -17.03
N TYR A 72 -0.94 -0.10 -15.82
CA TYR A 72 -1.34 1.28 -15.59
C TYR A 72 -0.61 1.85 -14.38
N ALA A 73 -0.60 3.18 -14.25
CA ALA A 73 0.05 3.87 -13.16
C ALA A 73 -0.99 4.41 -12.16
N VAL A 74 -0.70 4.29 -10.86
CA VAL A 74 -1.50 4.86 -9.77
C VAL A 74 -0.63 5.69 -8.85
N GLN A 75 -1.21 6.74 -8.28
CA GLN A 75 -0.54 7.57 -7.28
C GLN A 75 -0.82 7.03 -5.88
N ILE A 76 0.23 6.60 -5.19
CA ILE A 76 0.14 6.00 -3.85
C ILE A 76 1.19 6.67 -2.95
N PRO A 77 0.86 7.00 -1.69
CA PRO A 77 1.86 7.45 -0.72
C PRO A 77 2.93 6.36 -0.47
N PRO A 78 4.24 6.69 -0.46
CA PRO A 78 5.32 5.72 -0.33
C PRO A 78 5.20 4.76 0.87
N LYS A 79 4.58 5.21 1.97
CA LYS A 79 4.36 4.39 3.17
C LYS A 79 3.48 3.15 2.97
N PHE A 80 2.70 3.10 1.88
CA PHE A 80 1.84 1.96 1.54
C PHE A 80 2.45 1.04 0.49
N LEU A 81 3.64 1.35 0.00
CA LEU A 81 4.27 0.58 -1.06
C LEU A 81 5.09 -0.57 -0.50
N PRO A 82 4.92 -1.79 -1.03
CA PRO A 82 5.83 -2.88 -0.74
C PRO A 82 7.20 -2.63 -1.40
N GLU A 83 8.22 -3.32 -0.93
CA GLU A 83 9.55 -3.24 -1.55
C GLU A 83 9.56 -3.84 -2.95
N GLY A 84 10.39 -3.24 -3.82
CA GLY A 84 10.63 -3.72 -5.18
C GLY A 84 9.54 -3.37 -6.19
N VAL A 85 8.66 -2.42 -5.91
CA VAL A 85 7.68 -1.90 -6.90
C VAL A 85 8.36 -1.09 -8.00
N PHE A 86 7.77 -1.11 -9.19
CA PHE A 86 8.23 -0.29 -10.31
C PHE A 86 7.50 1.05 -10.37
N LEU A 87 8.24 2.11 -10.67
CA LEU A 87 7.72 3.48 -10.81
C LEU A 87 7.49 3.88 -12.28
N SER A 88 8.07 3.13 -13.23
CA SER A 88 7.96 3.38 -14.67
C SER A 88 7.61 2.07 -15.39
N PRO A 89 6.67 2.11 -16.37
CA PRO A 89 6.29 0.93 -17.14
C PRO A 89 7.45 0.38 -17.97
N GLU A 90 8.41 1.22 -18.37
CA GLU A 90 9.58 0.85 -19.17
C GLU A 90 10.44 -0.25 -18.52
N HIS A 91 10.44 -0.32 -17.19
CA HIS A 91 11.17 -1.35 -16.45
C HIS A 91 10.43 -2.69 -16.35
N VAL A 92 9.16 -2.71 -16.76
CA VAL A 92 8.24 -3.85 -16.63
C VAL A 92 7.89 -4.43 -18.00
N VAL A 93 7.69 -3.57 -19.01
CA VAL A 93 7.37 -3.98 -20.38
C VAL A 93 8.47 -4.89 -20.92
N GLY A 94 8.07 -5.99 -21.55
CA GLY A 94 8.99 -7.01 -22.06
C GLY A 94 9.49 -8.01 -21.00
N ARG A 95 9.22 -7.77 -19.72
CA ARG A 95 9.50 -8.75 -18.64
C ARG A 95 8.45 -9.85 -18.64
N ILE A 96 8.77 -10.94 -17.95
CA ILE A 96 7.93 -12.12 -17.87
C ILE A 96 7.63 -12.44 -16.40
N PRO A 97 6.37 -12.59 -15.99
CA PRO A 97 6.03 -13.03 -14.65
C PRO A 97 6.52 -14.46 -14.39
N ARG A 98 7.08 -14.70 -13.21
CA ARG A 98 7.43 -16.05 -12.72
C ARG A 98 6.25 -16.75 -12.07
N GLU A 99 5.19 -16.01 -11.79
CA GLU A 99 3.94 -16.49 -11.19
C GLU A 99 2.78 -15.57 -11.65
N ARG A 100 1.55 -15.95 -11.34
CA ARG A 100 0.37 -15.16 -11.71
C ARG A 100 0.28 -13.89 -10.87
N ILE A 101 0.27 -12.73 -11.53
CA ILE A 101 0.03 -11.42 -10.91
C ILE A 101 -1.43 -11.05 -11.18
N LEU A 102 -2.20 -10.70 -10.15
CA LEU A 102 -3.63 -10.42 -10.31
C LEU A 102 -3.85 -8.98 -10.79
N ALA A 103 -5.00 -8.74 -11.41
CA ALA A 103 -5.44 -7.38 -11.74
C ALA A 103 -5.47 -6.48 -10.49
N ASN A 104 -5.05 -5.24 -10.65
CA ASN A 104 -4.87 -4.22 -9.61
C ASN A 104 -3.77 -4.51 -8.59
N GLU A 105 -2.92 -5.52 -8.84
CA GLU A 105 -1.80 -5.83 -7.97
C GLU A 105 -0.55 -5.03 -8.37
N PHE A 106 0.26 -4.61 -7.38
CA PHE A 106 1.55 -3.96 -7.62
C PHE A 106 2.50 -4.92 -8.32
N VAL A 107 3.08 -4.48 -9.43
CA VAL A 107 4.12 -5.26 -10.10
C VAL A 107 5.43 -5.09 -9.33
N ARG A 108 5.98 -6.21 -8.84
CA ARG A 108 7.19 -6.23 -8.02
C ARG A 108 8.30 -7.04 -8.69
N ALA A 109 9.54 -6.62 -8.48
CA ALA A 109 10.72 -7.21 -9.11
C ALA A 109 10.91 -8.71 -8.78
N ASP A 110 10.55 -9.15 -7.58
CA ASP A 110 10.65 -10.55 -7.14
C ASP A 110 9.66 -11.49 -7.85
N ARG A 111 8.57 -10.94 -8.40
CA ARG A 111 7.56 -11.69 -9.17
C ARG A 111 7.91 -11.80 -10.66
N LEU A 112 8.95 -11.10 -11.11
CA LEU A 112 9.39 -11.09 -12.50
C LEU A 112 10.65 -11.93 -12.71
N ALA A 113 10.77 -12.50 -13.89
CA ALA A 113 11.99 -13.16 -14.35
C ALA A 113 13.14 -12.17 -14.42
N ASP A 114 14.37 -12.69 -14.30
CA ASP A 114 15.58 -11.91 -14.56
C ASP A 114 15.51 -11.35 -16.00
N PRO A 115 15.84 -10.06 -16.24
CA PRO A 115 15.76 -9.50 -17.58
C PRO A 115 16.67 -10.24 -18.58
N GLU A 116 17.70 -10.94 -18.11
CA GLU A 116 18.62 -11.71 -18.94
C GLU A 116 18.15 -13.16 -19.22
N SER A 117 17.04 -13.62 -18.62
CA SER A 117 16.59 -15.01 -18.74
C SER A 117 15.94 -15.38 -20.09
N GLY A 118 15.77 -14.42 -21.01
CA GLY A 118 15.12 -14.64 -22.31
C GLY A 118 13.60 -14.82 -22.20
N VAL A 119 12.97 -15.42 -23.23
CA VAL A 119 11.51 -15.50 -23.37
C VAL A 119 10.97 -16.91 -23.12
N GLY A 120 9.73 -17.02 -22.62
CA GLY A 120 9.00 -18.27 -22.44
C GLY A 120 9.43 -19.05 -21.20
N LEU A 121 9.50 -20.38 -21.32
CA LEU A 121 9.85 -21.26 -20.18
C LEU A 121 11.25 -20.96 -19.62
N ASN A 122 12.19 -20.52 -20.48
CA ASN A 122 13.53 -20.11 -20.07
C ASN A 122 13.55 -18.97 -19.05
N ALA A 123 12.57 -18.07 -19.11
CA ALA A 123 12.43 -16.97 -18.17
C ALA A 123 12.16 -17.45 -16.72
N ILE A 124 11.57 -18.63 -16.58
CA ILE A 124 11.17 -19.19 -15.29
C ILE A 124 12.30 -20.05 -14.69
N ILE A 125 13.18 -20.61 -15.53
CA ILE A 125 14.29 -21.48 -15.13
C ILE A 125 15.31 -20.66 -14.30
N PRO A 126 15.68 -21.11 -13.09
CA PRO A 126 16.69 -20.44 -12.27
C PRO A 126 18.06 -20.38 -12.96
N ARG A 127 18.85 -19.34 -12.63
CA ARG A 127 20.23 -19.22 -13.12
C ARG A 127 21.05 -20.46 -12.76
N GLY A 128 21.83 -20.95 -13.71
CA GLY A 128 22.63 -22.18 -13.57
C GLY A 128 21.85 -23.48 -13.82
N MET A 129 20.54 -23.41 -14.04
CA MET A 129 19.72 -24.55 -14.43
C MET A 129 19.35 -24.50 -15.93
N ARG A 130 18.97 -25.64 -16.50
CA ARG A 130 18.47 -25.77 -17.89
C ARG A 130 17.29 -26.72 -17.93
N ALA A 131 16.30 -26.42 -18.75
CA ALA A 131 15.21 -27.35 -19.04
C ALA A 131 15.69 -28.35 -20.10
N ILE A 132 15.41 -29.62 -19.87
CA ILE A 132 15.70 -30.73 -20.78
C ILE A 132 14.40 -31.51 -20.95
N SER A 133 14.06 -31.85 -22.20
CA SER A 133 12.92 -32.73 -22.48
C SER A 133 13.38 -34.18 -22.37
N ILE A 134 12.66 -34.97 -21.56
CA ILE A 134 12.91 -36.40 -21.37
C ILE A 134 11.64 -37.12 -21.83
N ASN A 135 11.80 -38.06 -22.77
CA ASN A 135 10.71 -38.94 -23.17
C ASN A 135 10.61 -40.10 -22.17
N ILE A 136 9.42 -40.31 -21.61
CA ILE A 136 9.12 -41.43 -20.71
C ILE A 136 8.20 -42.43 -21.42
N THR A 137 8.33 -43.71 -21.09
CA THR A 137 7.40 -44.77 -21.52
C THR A 137 6.45 -45.11 -20.38
N ASP A 138 5.19 -45.40 -20.67
CA ASP A 138 4.08 -45.46 -19.69
C ASP A 138 4.32 -46.37 -18.47
N GLY A 139 5.19 -47.39 -18.58
CA GLY A 139 5.56 -48.27 -17.47
C GLY A 139 6.50 -47.67 -16.42
N ALA A 140 7.15 -46.53 -16.70
CA ALA A 140 8.07 -45.84 -15.79
C ALA A 140 7.43 -44.68 -15.02
N ALA A 141 6.18 -44.32 -15.35
CA ALA A 141 5.46 -43.27 -14.65
C ALA A 141 5.01 -43.77 -13.28
N LEU A 142 5.70 -43.32 -12.23
CA LEU A 142 5.26 -43.50 -10.84
C LEU A 142 3.80 -43.06 -10.71
N SER A 143 2.92 -44.00 -10.33
CA SER A 143 1.46 -43.87 -10.25
C SER A 143 0.99 -42.79 -9.26
N GLY A 144 1.18 -41.51 -9.59
CA GLY A 144 0.71 -40.37 -8.80
C GLY A 144 1.51 -40.06 -7.53
N PHE A 145 2.75 -40.55 -7.40
CA PHE A 145 3.59 -40.31 -6.21
C PHE A 145 4.29 -38.95 -6.17
N LEU A 146 4.27 -38.19 -7.27
CA LEU A 146 4.94 -36.88 -7.37
C LEU A 146 3.92 -35.74 -7.27
N ASN A 147 4.30 -34.73 -6.48
CA ASN A 147 3.58 -33.46 -6.36
C ASN A 147 4.46 -32.29 -6.84
N PRO A 148 3.87 -31.18 -7.30
CA PRO A 148 4.61 -29.95 -7.55
C PRO A 148 5.49 -29.57 -6.35
N GLY A 149 6.78 -29.28 -6.61
CA GLY A 149 7.77 -28.99 -5.57
C GLY A 149 8.58 -30.20 -5.09
N ASN A 150 8.27 -31.42 -5.54
CA ASN A 150 9.17 -32.57 -5.34
C ASN A 150 10.43 -32.43 -6.19
N TYR A 151 11.58 -32.76 -5.60
CA TYR A 151 12.86 -32.85 -6.28
C TYR A 151 13.07 -34.30 -6.76
N VAL A 152 13.53 -34.46 -7.99
CA VAL A 152 13.77 -35.77 -8.61
C VAL A 152 15.15 -35.74 -9.26
N ASP A 153 15.98 -36.72 -8.93
CA ASP A 153 17.28 -36.91 -9.57
C ASP A 153 17.12 -37.79 -10.82
N VAL A 154 17.71 -37.35 -11.92
CA VAL A 154 17.74 -38.11 -13.18
C VAL A 154 19.15 -38.63 -13.38
N LEU A 155 19.30 -39.95 -13.37
CA LEU A 155 20.53 -40.63 -13.75
C LEU A 155 20.53 -40.82 -15.27
N VAL A 156 21.51 -40.22 -15.94
CA VAL A 156 21.75 -40.32 -17.39
C VAL A 156 22.99 -41.14 -17.69
#